data_AF-A0A0U3AHA7-F1
#
_entry.id   AF-A0A0U3AHA7-F1
#
_cell.length_a   1.000
_cell.length_b   1.000
_cell.length_c   1.000
_cell.angle_alpha   90.00
_cell.angle_beta   90.00
_cell.angle_gamma   90.00
#
_symmetry.space_group_name_H-M   'P 1'
#
loop_
_entity.id
_entity.type
_entity.pdbx_description
1 polymer ?
#
loop_
_entity_poly.entity_id
_entity_poly.type
_entity_poly.pdbx_seq_one_letter_code
_entity_poly.pdbx_strand_id
1 'polypeptide(L)'
;MHAYGGPLLALVAVGAASYLFYLQIREHSPAEIWEKAREIPLGRYVQALGLIGIHYIIFALYEQVGLIYMKTPLSLPRLTLGSFVAYSLTMNLGWVIGGPMGRYQMYKSWGISGVEMVKLMAMLGMTYSVGVHAIPGILSLWEPLEVPEHIVHQYHLFFHNTRWLGVLFLAIGAVYLLLCATRRGTLRLLGFELQFPPDGI
;
A
#
# COMPACT_ATOMS: atom_id res chain seq x y z
N MET A 1 16.12 4.58 -24.96
CA MET A 1 16.69 3.50 -24.12
C MET A 1 16.45 3.80 -22.63
N HIS A 2 15.23 3.63 -22.09
CA HIS A 2 14.95 3.86 -20.64
C HIS A 2 13.81 2.97 -20.10
N ALA A 3 13.73 1.69 -20.50
CA ALA A 3 12.65 0.79 -20.07
C ALA A 3 13.03 -0.18 -18.92
N TYR A 4 14.31 -0.26 -18.53
CA TYR A 4 14.81 -1.27 -17.59
C TYR A 4 15.19 -0.75 -16.20
N GLY A 5 15.14 0.57 -15.96
CA GLY A 5 15.53 1.16 -14.67
C GLY A 5 14.66 0.69 -13.50
N GLY A 6 13.35 0.58 -13.70
CA GLY A 6 12.41 0.11 -12.68
C GLY A 6 12.65 -1.34 -12.26
N PRO A 7 12.65 -2.31 -13.20
CA PRO A 7 12.95 -3.70 -12.88
C PRO A 7 14.31 -3.90 -12.22
N LEU A 8 15.34 -3.19 -12.68
CA LEU A 8 16.68 -3.27 -12.10
C LEU A 8 16.71 -2.76 -10.65
N LEU A 9 16.08 -1.61 -10.38
CA LEU A 9 15.97 -1.08 -9.02
C LEU A 9 15.22 -2.05 -8.10
N ALA A 10 14.14 -2.65 -8.58
CA ALA A 10 13.39 -3.66 -7.82
C ALA A 10 14.25 -4.89 -7.52
N LEU A 11 15.00 -5.41 -8.49
CA LEU A 11 15.91 -6.54 -8.28
C LEU A 11 17.01 -6.22 -7.27
N VAL A 12 17.60 -5.02 -7.34
CA VAL A 12 18.62 -4.57 -6.38
C VAL A 12 18.02 -4.45 -4.98
N ALA A 13 16.83 -3.84 -4.84
CA ALA A 13 16.16 -3.69 -3.55
C ALA A 13 15.79 -5.04 -2.93
N VAL A 14 15.23 -5.97 -3.71
CA VAL A 14 14.92 -7.33 -3.25
C VAL A 14 16.19 -8.07 -2.88
N GLY A 15 17.23 -8.00 -3.71
CA GLY A 15 18.53 -8.62 -3.42
C GLY A 15 19.15 -8.10 -2.12
N ALA A 16 19.13 -6.79 -1.91
CA ALA A 16 19.61 -6.17 -0.67
C ALA A 16 18.78 -6.60 0.56
N ALA A 17 17.45 -6.58 0.46
CA ALA A 17 16.57 -7.01 1.54
C ALA A 17 16.76 -8.50 1.89
N SER A 18 16.83 -9.37 0.88
CA SER A 18 17.11 -10.79 1.06
C SER A 18 18.49 -11.05 1.66
N TYR A 19 19.50 -10.26 1.26
CA TYR A 19 20.85 -10.36 1.84
C TYR A 19 20.86 -9.93 3.30
N LEU A 20 20.25 -8.80 3.65
CA LEU A 20 20.13 -8.35 5.05
C LEU A 20 19.38 -9.37 5.91
N PHE A 21 18.28 -9.92 5.38
CA PHE A 21 17.52 -10.98 6.03
C PHE A 21 18.35 -12.25 6.24
N TYR A 22 19.14 -12.64 5.24
CA TYR A 22 20.07 -13.76 5.35
C TYR A 22 21.13 -13.52 6.43
N LEU A 23 21.70 -12.31 6.51
CA LEU A 23 22.67 -11.95 7.54
C LEU A 23 22.08 -12.05 8.95
N GLN A 24 20.78 -11.79 9.11
CA GLN A 24 20.09 -11.84 10.39
C GLN A 24 19.64 -13.25 10.76
N ILE A 25 19.29 -14.09 9.77
CA ILE A 25 18.85 -15.47 10.01
C ILE A 25 20.00 -16.47 10.13
N ARG A 26 21.14 -16.23 9.49
CA ARG A 26 22.29 -17.18 9.55
C ARG A 26 22.83 -17.39 10.98
N GLU A 27 22.51 -16.48 11.90
CA GLU A 27 22.87 -16.58 13.32
C GLU A 27 21.94 -17.50 14.12
N HIS A 28 20.83 -17.96 13.52
CA HIS A 28 19.83 -18.83 14.13
C HIS A 28 19.73 -20.17 13.40
N SER A 29 19.60 -21.27 14.15
CA SER A 29 19.36 -22.57 13.52
C SER A 29 17.89 -22.68 13.04
N PRO A 30 17.60 -23.36 11.93
CA PRO A 30 16.21 -23.60 11.50
C PRO A 30 15.35 -24.30 12.56
N ALA A 31 15.98 -25.14 13.40
CA ALA A 31 15.31 -25.82 14.49
C ALA A 31 14.88 -24.85 15.60
N GLU A 32 15.74 -23.90 15.96
CA GLU A 32 15.43 -22.85 16.94
C GLU A 32 14.26 -21.97 16.47
N ILE A 33 14.24 -21.60 15.18
CA ILE A 33 13.14 -20.81 14.60
C ILE A 33 11.81 -21.57 14.72
N TRP A 34 11.83 -22.87 14.41
CA TRP A 34 10.63 -23.71 14.48
C TRP A 34 10.15 -23.95 15.91
N GLU A 35 11.08 -24.11 16.86
CA GLU A 35 10.77 -24.22 18.28
C GLU A 35 10.12 -22.94 18.80
N LYS A 36 10.72 -21.77 18.48
CA LYS A 36 10.16 -20.46 18.81
C LYS A 36 8.78 -20.24 18.20
N ALA A 37 8.54 -20.70 16.97
CA ALA A 37 7.22 -20.63 16.34
C ALA A 37 6.16 -21.47 17.10
N ARG A 38 6.55 -22.62 17.65
CA ARG A 38 5.67 -23.48 18.45
C ARG A 38 5.40 -22.95 19.86
N GLU A 39 6.33 -22.19 20.43
CA GLU A 39 6.11 -21.49 21.71
C GLU A 39 5.00 -20.43 21.63
N ILE A 40 4.69 -19.92 20.44
CA ILE A 40 3.63 -18.92 20.23
C ILE A 40 2.26 -19.55 20.55
N PRO A 41 1.49 -18.99 21.49
CA PRO A 41 0.17 -19.51 21.82
C PRO A 41 -0.79 -19.49 20.62
N LEU A 42 -1.62 -20.54 20.48
CA LEU A 42 -2.63 -20.64 19.43
C LEU A 42 -3.54 -19.39 19.35
N GLY A 43 -3.86 -18.80 20.50
CA GLY A 43 -4.65 -17.57 20.57
C GLY A 43 -4.06 -16.40 19.78
N ARG A 44 -2.72 -16.28 19.68
CA ARG A 44 -2.07 -15.24 18.87
C ARG A 44 -2.25 -15.47 17.38
N TYR A 45 -2.20 -16.73 16.94
CA TYR A 45 -2.48 -17.07 15.54
C TYR A 45 -3.93 -16.76 15.16
N VAL A 46 -4.89 -17.07 16.04
CA VAL A 46 -6.31 -16.74 15.82
C VAL A 46 -6.53 -15.23 15.77
N GLN A 47 -5.89 -14.46 16.66
CA GLN A 47 -5.94 -12.99 16.63
C GLN A 47 -5.34 -12.43 15.33
N ALA A 48 -4.20 -12.96 14.88
CA ALA A 48 -3.58 -12.56 13.62
C ALA A 48 -4.49 -12.84 12.43
N LEU A 49 -5.10 -14.02 12.36
CA LEU A 49 -6.10 -14.37 11.34
C LEU A 49 -7.33 -13.45 11.39
N GLY A 50 -7.79 -13.10 12.59
CA GLY A 50 -8.87 -12.13 12.79
C GLY A 50 -8.52 -10.74 12.24
N LEU A 51 -7.31 -10.25 12.53
CA LEU A 51 -6.81 -8.98 11.99
C LEU A 51 -6.68 -9.01 10.47
N ILE A 52 -6.23 -10.13 9.90
CA ILE A 52 -6.20 -10.33 8.44
C ILE A 52 -7.62 -10.26 7.86
N GLY A 53 -8.60 -10.90 8.50
CA GLY A 53 -10.01 -10.81 8.09
C GLY A 53 -10.54 -9.39 8.13
N ILE A 54 -10.32 -8.66 9.23
CA ILE A 54 -10.71 -7.25 9.38
C ILE A 54 -10.05 -6.39 8.30
N HIS A 55 -8.77 -6.61 8.01
CA HIS A 55 -8.05 -5.90 6.96
C HIS A 55 -8.71 -6.06 5.59
N TYR A 56 -9.08 -7.29 5.20
CA TYR A 56 -9.79 -7.52 3.94
C TYR A 56 -11.20 -6.92 3.93
N ILE A 57 -11.91 -6.91 5.06
CA ILE A 57 -13.22 -6.25 5.18
C ILE A 57 -13.07 -4.73 4.97
N ILE A 58 -12.10 -4.10 5.64
CA ILE A 58 -11.81 -2.67 5.47
C ILE A 58 -11.52 -2.36 4.00
N PHE A 59 -10.72 -3.20 3.34
CA PHE A 59 -10.42 -3.01 1.92
C PHE A 59 -11.63 -3.18 1.00
N ALA A 60 -12.54 -4.11 1.30
CA ALA A 60 -13.79 -4.26 0.55
C ALA A 60 -14.73 -3.06 0.76
N LEU A 61 -14.87 -2.58 2.01
CA LEU A 61 -15.66 -1.38 2.33
C LEU A 61 -15.08 -0.14 1.64
N TYR A 62 -13.76 -0.04 1.60
CA TYR A 62 -13.06 1.04 0.94
C TYR A 62 -13.34 1.06 -0.58
N GLU A 63 -13.36 -0.11 -1.21
CA GLU A 63 -13.76 -0.25 -2.61
C GLU A 63 -15.25 0.04 -2.82
N GLN A 64 -16.10 -0.31 -1.85
CA GLN A 64 -17.52 0.02 -1.85
C GLN A 64 -17.76 1.53 -1.93
N VAL A 65 -17.05 2.31 -1.11
CA VAL A 65 -17.14 3.77 -1.14
C VAL A 65 -16.80 4.30 -2.52
N GLY A 66 -15.79 3.73 -3.17
CA GLY A 66 -15.41 4.10 -4.52
C GLY A 66 -16.47 3.77 -5.58
N LEU A 67 -17.11 2.61 -5.48
CA LEU A 67 -18.20 2.23 -6.39
C LEU A 67 -19.46 3.07 -6.20
N ILE A 68 -19.79 3.41 -4.95
CA ILE A 68 -20.89 4.35 -4.61
C ILE A 68 -20.61 5.70 -5.27
N TYR A 69 -19.38 6.19 -5.16
CA TYR A 69 -18.97 7.46 -5.75
C TYR A 69 -19.16 7.50 -7.27
N MET A 70 -18.82 6.42 -7.96
CA MET A 70 -18.98 6.31 -9.41
C MET A 70 -20.41 5.94 -9.84
N LYS A 71 -21.33 5.71 -8.90
CA LYS A 71 -22.70 5.21 -9.15
C LYS A 71 -22.72 3.89 -9.92
N THR A 72 -21.70 3.05 -9.74
CA THR A 72 -21.60 1.74 -10.40
C THR A 72 -22.23 0.67 -9.51
N PRO A 73 -23.36 0.05 -9.89
CA PRO A 73 -24.03 -0.93 -9.05
C PRO A 73 -23.27 -2.26 -9.07
N LEU A 74 -22.77 -2.70 -7.91
CA LEU A 74 -22.21 -4.03 -7.71
C LEU A 74 -22.76 -4.63 -6.43
N SER A 75 -23.20 -5.89 -6.49
CA SER A 75 -23.70 -6.57 -5.30
C SER A 75 -22.57 -6.80 -4.28
N LEU A 76 -22.90 -6.68 -2.99
CA LEU A 76 -21.93 -6.81 -1.90
C LEU A 76 -21.12 -8.13 -1.95
N PRO A 77 -21.70 -9.31 -2.27
CA PRO A 77 -20.92 -10.54 -2.38
C PRO A 77 -19.89 -10.51 -3.52
N ARG A 78 -20.24 -9.94 -4.68
CA ARG A 78 -19.32 -9.80 -5.82
C ARG A 78 -18.20 -8.83 -5.49
N LEU A 79 -18.55 -7.71 -4.85
CA LEU A 79 -17.58 -6.73 -4.37
C LEU A 79 -16.57 -7.36 -3.40
N THR A 80 -17.04 -8.04 -2.35
CA THR A 80 -16.17 -8.61 -1.34
C THR A 80 -15.27 -9.68 -1.92
N LEU A 81 -15.79 -10.57 -2.78
CA LEU A 81 -15.00 -11.59 -3.46
C LEU A 81 -13.96 -10.98 -4.41
N GLY A 82 -14.37 -10.00 -5.22
CA GLY A 82 -13.50 -9.30 -6.15
C GLY A 82 -12.38 -8.55 -5.44
N SER A 83 -12.72 -7.84 -4.38
CA SER A 83 -11.76 -7.14 -3.51
C SER A 83 -10.77 -8.14 -2.91
N PHE A 84 -11.27 -9.21 -2.28
CA PHE A 84 -10.44 -10.22 -1.64
C PHE A 84 -9.43 -10.85 -2.60
N VAL A 85 -9.87 -11.32 -3.76
CA VAL A 85 -8.99 -11.92 -4.78
C VAL A 85 -7.97 -10.91 -5.26
N ALA A 86 -8.40 -9.69 -5.57
CA ALA A 86 -7.52 -8.67 -6.09
C ALA A 86 -6.47 -8.19 -5.10
N TYR A 87 -6.84 -7.94 -3.84
CA TYR A 87 -5.89 -7.54 -2.82
C TYR A 87 -4.95 -8.70 -2.45
N SER A 88 -5.44 -9.94 -2.43
CA SER A 88 -4.58 -11.13 -2.25
C SER A 88 -3.53 -11.21 -3.35
N LEU A 89 -3.92 -11.05 -4.62
CA LEU A 89 -2.98 -11.03 -5.74
C LEU A 89 -2.04 -9.82 -5.67
N THR A 90 -2.53 -8.64 -5.30
CA THR A 90 -1.73 -7.42 -5.16
C THR A 90 -0.62 -7.58 -4.12
N MET A 91 -0.93 -8.18 -2.97
CA MET A 91 0.02 -8.36 -1.87
C MET A 91 1.07 -9.43 -2.18
N ASN A 92 0.74 -10.44 -3.01
CA ASN A 92 1.65 -11.53 -3.34
C ASN A 92 2.45 -11.31 -4.63
N LEU A 93 1.83 -10.73 -5.66
CA LEU A 93 2.42 -10.53 -6.99
C LEU A 93 2.81 -9.07 -7.26
N GLY A 94 2.58 -8.19 -6.28
CA GLY A 94 2.81 -6.76 -6.39
C GLY A 94 1.69 -6.02 -7.14
N TRP A 95 1.77 -4.69 -7.08
CA TRP A 95 0.76 -3.80 -7.64
C TRP A 95 0.55 -3.98 -9.16
N VAL A 96 1.62 -4.16 -9.92
CA VAL A 96 1.57 -4.18 -11.40
C VAL A 96 0.86 -5.42 -11.93
N ILE A 97 1.17 -6.59 -11.36
CA ILE A 97 0.65 -7.88 -11.83
C ILE A 97 -0.64 -8.23 -11.09
N GLY A 98 -0.69 -8.02 -9.78
CA GLY A 98 -1.78 -8.50 -8.93
C GLY A 98 -3.02 -7.62 -8.92
N GLY A 99 -2.88 -6.29 -8.95
CA GLY A 99 -4.00 -5.37 -8.73
C GLY A 99 -4.89 -5.19 -9.97
N PRO A 100 -4.41 -4.47 -11.01
CA PRO A 100 -5.23 -4.15 -12.18
C PRO A 100 -5.66 -5.38 -12.96
N MET A 101 -4.79 -6.38 -13.13
CA MET A 101 -5.06 -7.54 -13.98
C MET A 101 -6.09 -8.49 -13.37
N GLY A 102 -6.00 -8.75 -12.06
CA GLY A 102 -6.95 -9.60 -11.34
C GLY A 102 -8.36 -8.99 -11.32
N ARG A 103 -8.45 -7.69 -11.00
CA ARG A 103 -9.73 -6.98 -11.00
C ARG A 103 -10.30 -6.79 -12.40
N TYR A 104 -9.48 -6.44 -13.39
CA TYR A 104 -9.96 -6.17 -14.74
C TYR A 104 -10.70 -7.37 -15.34
N GLN A 105 -10.19 -8.59 -15.17
CA GLN A 105 -10.87 -9.78 -15.69
C GLN A 105 -12.20 -10.06 -14.99
N MET A 106 -12.22 -10.00 -13.66
CA MET A 106 -13.45 -10.25 -12.87
C MET A 106 -14.50 -9.17 -13.13
N TYR A 107 -14.11 -7.89 -13.09
CA TYR A 107 -15.02 -6.76 -13.18
C TYR A 107 -15.58 -6.61 -14.59
N LYS A 108 -14.77 -6.92 -15.62
CA LYS A 108 -15.24 -7.03 -17.01
C LYS A 108 -16.33 -8.09 -17.16
N SER A 109 -16.19 -9.25 -16.50
CA SER A 109 -17.23 -10.30 -16.52
C SER A 109 -18.52 -9.90 -15.78
N TRP A 110 -18.45 -8.90 -14.89
CA TRP A 110 -19.60 -8.35 -14.19
C TRP A 110 -20.19 -7.09 -14.85
N GLY A 111 -19.71 -6.74 -16.05
CA GLY A 111 -20.25 -5.63 -16.84
C GLY A 111 -19.69 -4.25 -16.50
N ILE A 112 -18.64 -4.16 -15.68
CA ILE A 112 -17.96 -2.89 -15.39
C ILE A 112 -17.03 -2.55 -16.55
N SER A 113 -17.13 -1.33 -17.07
CA SER A 113 -16.30 -0.89 -18.19
C SER A 113 -14.84 -0.71 -17.79
N GLY A 114 -13.92 -0.82 -18.76
CA GLY A 114 -12.50 -0.57 -18.52
C GLY A 114 -12.22 0.86 -18.05
N VAL A 115 -13.02 1.83 -18.50
CA VAL A 115 -12.88 3.24 -18.09
C VAL A 115 -13.29 3.43 -16.63
N GLU A 116 -14.43 2.88 -16.20
CA GLU A 116 -14.83 2.89 -14.79
C GLU A 116 -13.79 2.21 -13.89
N MET A 117 -13.23 1.09 -14.37
CA MET A 117 -12.19 0.37 -13.66
C MET A 117 -10.92 1.21 -13.46
N VAL A 118 -10.46 1.92 -14.49
CA VAL A 118 -9.30 2.84 -14.36
C VAL A 118 -9.60 3.97 -13.39
N LYS A 119 -10.80 4.57 -13.43
CA LYS A 119 -11.21 5.61 -12.48
C LYS A 119 -11.23 5.09 -11.04
N LEU A 120 -11.76 3.89 -10.83
CA LEU A 120 -11.76 3.24 -9.52
C LEU A 120 -10.33 3.03 -9.01
N MET A 121 -9.45 2.45 -9.83
CA MET A 121 -8.05 2.21 -9.41
C MET A 121 -7.31 3.50 -9.12
N ALA A 122 -7.53 4.53 -9.93
CA ALA A 122 -6.93 5.85 -9.70
C ALA A 122 -7.36 6.39 -8.34
N MET A 123 -8.66 6.41 -8.05
CA MET A 123 -9.21 6.91 -6.78
C MET A 123 -8.75 6.09 -5.57
N LEU A 124 -8.77 4.75 -5.67
CA LEU A 124 -8.34 3.87 -4.59
C LEU A 124 -6.83 3.98 -4.33
N GLY A 125 -6.00 3.95 -5.37
CA GLY A 125 -4.55 4.08 -5.23
C GLY A 125 -4.15 5.43 -4.63
N MET A 126 -4.85 6.48 -5.03
CA MET A 126 -4.68 7.82 -4.51
C MET A 126 -5.01 7.94 -3.01
N THR A 127 -6.20 7.53 -2.62
CA THR A 127 -6.63 7.64 -1.21
C THR A 127 -5.86 6.65 -0.33
N TYR A 128 -5.42 5.50 -0.87
CA TYR A 128 -4.54 4.55 -0.19
C TYR A 128 -3.17 5.17 0.08
N SER A 129 -2.63 5.90 -0.91
CA SER A 129 -1.37 6.63 -0.75
C SER A 129 -1.46 7.65 0.37
N VAL A 130 -2.56 8.37 0.52
CA VAL A 130 -2.73 9.29 1.66
C VAL A 130 -2.67 8.53 2.99
N GLY A 131 -3.41 7.42 3.11
CA GLY A 131 -3.45 6.63 4.34
C GLY A 131 -2.08 6.05 4.71
N VAL A 132 -1.36 5.50 3.72
CA VAL A 132 -0.05 4.84 3.96
C VAL A 132 1.04 5.84 4.34
N HIS A 133 0.94 7.11 3.95
CA HIS A 133 1.88 8.15 4.36
C HIS A 133 1.45 8.85 5.65
N ALA A 134 0.14 9.06 5.85
CA ALA A 134 -0.39 9.80 7.00
C ALA A 134 -0.10 9.07 8.32
N ILE A 135 -0.35 7.75 8.39
CA ILE A 135 -0.19 6.99 9.65
C ILE A 135 1.28 6.96 10.10
N PRO A 136 2.27 6.51 9.27
CA PRO A 136 3.68 6.57 9.66
C PRO A 136 4.17 8.00 9.86
N GLY A 137 3.61 8.96 9.11
CA GLY A 137 3.90 10.38 9.24
C GLY A 137 3.60 10.92 10.63
N ILE A 138 2.38 10.68 11.11
CA ILE A 138 1.92 11.07 12.46
C ILE A 138 2.71 10.33 13.53
N LEU A 139 2.88 9.00 13.39
CA LEU A 139 3.61 8.19 14.36
C LEU A 139 5.06 8.66 14.52
N SER A 140 5.74 8.97 13.41
CA SER A 140 7.13 9.45 13.45
C SER A 140 7.29 10.84 14.08
N LEU A 141 6.22 11.64 14.16
CA LEU A 141 6.22 12.91 14.88
C LEU A 141 5.91 12.73 16.37
N TRP A 142 4.97 11.84 16.70
CA TRP A 142 4.55 11.58 18.08
C TRP A 142 5.62 10.80 18.85
N GLU A 143 6.07 9.67 18.30
CA GLU A 143 7.05 8.78 18.91
C GLU A 143 8.23 8.59 17.94
N PRO A 144 9.14 9.59 17.87
CA PRO A 144 10.28 9.52 16.98
C PRO A 144 11.23 8.43 17.43
N LEU A 145 11.58 7.53 16.52
CA LEU A 145 12.62 6.54 16.75
C LEU A 145 13.97 7.26 16.64
N GLU A 146 14.79 7.09 17.68
CA GLU A 146 16.17 7.58 17.68
C GLU A 146 17.03 6.65 16.84
N VAL A 147 17.87 7.24 15.98
CA VAL A 147 18.84 6.46 15.21
C VAL A 147 20.03 6.18 16.13
N PRO A 148 20.46 4.92 16.30
CA PRO A 148 21.59 4.60 17.17
C PRO A 148 22.83 5.44 16.84
N GLU A 149 23.45 6.06 17.86
CA GLU A 149 24.54 7.03 17.69
C GLU A 149 25.72 6.48 16.88
N HIS A 150 26.01 5.17 16.99
CA HIS A 150 27.08 4.52 16.24
C HIS A 150 26.87 4.60 14.71
N ILE A 151 25.61 4.52 14.24
CA ILE A 151 25.28 4.64 12.81
C ILE A 151 25.37 6.10 12.37
N VAL A 152 24.90 7.03 13.21
CA VAL A 152 24.94 8.47 12.93
C VAL A 152 26.39 8.95 12.75
N HIS A 153 27.29 8.52 13.63
CA HIS A 153 28.71 8.85 13.54
C HIS A 153 29.44 8.14 12.40
N GLN A 154 29.13 6.87 12.13
CA GLN A 154 29.80 6.09 11.08
C GLN A 154 29.44 6.56 9.66
N TYR A 155 28.19 6.99 9.45
CA TYR A 155 27.70 7.43 8.13
C TYR A 155 27.51 8.95 8.01
N HIS A 156 27.93 9.72 9.03
CA HIS A 156 27.78 11.17 9.10
C HIS A 156 26.36 11.65 8.75
N LEU A 157 25.34 10.97 9.31
CA LEU A 157 23.96 11.31 9.02
C LEU A 157 23.60 12.66 9.63
N PHE A 158 23.02 13.54 8.81
CA PHE A 158 22.56 14.87 9.25
C PHE A 158 21.35 14.80 10.20
N PHE A 159 20.69 13.64 10.28
CA PHE A 159 19.44 13.46 11.02
C PHE A 159 19.62 12.49 12.20
N HIS A 160 19.19 12.91 13.39
CA HIS A 160 19.33 12.15 14.64
C HIS A 160 18.09 11.33 15.02
N ASN A 161 16.94 11.57 14.38
CA ASN A 161 15.68 10.86 14.66
C ASN A 161 14.81 10.73 13.40
N THR A 162 13.71 10.00 13.49
CA THR A 162 12.78 9.78 12.36
C THR A 162 11.77 10.92 12.13
N ARG A 163 11.83 12.04 12.87
CA ARG A 163 10.84 13.13 12.71
C ARG A 163 10.81 13.73 11.32
N TRP A 164 11.97 13.83 10.65
CA TRP A 164 12.06 14.37 9.29
C TRP A 164 11.33 13.48 8.28
N LEU A 165 11.33 12.15 8.47
CA LEU A 165 10.51 11.22 7.67
C LEU A 165 9.02 11.48 7.94
N GLY A 166 8.67 11.76 9.19
CA GLY A 166 7.32 12.18 9.58
C GLY A 166 6.83 13.39 8.80
N VAL A 167 7.63 14.47 8.81
CA VAL A 167 7.34 15.70 8.05
C VAL A 167 7.28 15.42 6.55
N LEU A 168 8.20 14.62 6.01
CA LEU A 168 8.23 14.28 4.59
C LEU A 168 6.96 13.55 4.15
N PHE A 169 6.56 12.51 4.87
CA PHE A 169 5.35 11.73 4.56
C PHE A 169 4.08 12.57 4.68
N LEU A 170 3.97 13.41 5.70
CA LEU A 170 2.85 14.32 5.84
C LEU A 170 2.85 15.42 4.78
N ALA A 171 4.01 15.94 4.38
CA ALA A 171 4.12 16.90 3.30
C ALA A 171 3.66 16.30 1.96
N ILE A 172 4.06 15.06 1.66
CA ILE A 172 3.60 14.33 0.47
C ILE A 172 2.07 14.18 0.50
N GLY A 173 1.52 13.72 1.63
CA GLY A 173 0.07 13.59 1.80
C GLY A 173 -0.67 14.92 1.70
N ALA A 174 -0.14 15.99 2.31
CA ALA A 174 -0.72 17.32 2.32
C ALA A 174 -0.67 17.96 0.92
N VAL A 175 0.44 17.85 0.19
CA VAL A 175 0.54 18.31 -1.21
C VAL A 175 -0.48 17.57 -2.07
N TYR A 176 -0.60 16.26 -1.90
CA TYR A 176 -1.59 15.47 -2.61
C TYR A 176 -3.03 15.95 -2.31
N LEU A 177 -3.40 16.10 -1.03
CA LEU A 177 -4.72 16.60 -0.63
C LEU A 177 -4.97 18.04 -1.11
N LEU A 178 -3.95 18.89 -1.08
CA LEU A 178 -4.01 20.26 -1.56
C LEU A 178 -4.24 20.28 -3.08
N LEU A 179 -3.58 19.41 -3.84
CA LEU A 179 -3.82 19.25 -5.27
C LEU A 179 -5.25 18.79 -5.54
N CYS A 180 -5.78 17.82 -4.78
CA CYS A 180 -7.19 17.41 -4.88
C CYS A 180 -8.16 18.56 -4.57
N ALA A 181 -7.88 19.35 -3.54
CA ALA A 181 -8.77 20.41 -3.05
C ALA A 181 -8.72 21.68 -3.93
N THR A 182 -7.55 22.00 -4.49
CA THR A 182 -7.33 23.24 -5.27
C THR A 182 -7.52 23.04 -6.77
N ARG A 183 -7.32 21.82 -7.30
CA ARG A 183 -7.50 21.51 -8.73
C ARG A 183 -8.83 20.81 -8.94
N ARG A 184 -9.85 21.59 -9.29
CA ARG A 184 -11.15 21.09 -9.77
C ARG A 184 -11.04 20.76 -11.27
N GLY A 185 -10.57 19.56 -11.63
CA GLY A 185 -10.53 19.12 -13.04
C GLY A 185 -9.45 18.09 -13.37
N THR A 186 -9.46 17.55 -14.60
CA THR A 186 -8.56 16.49 -15.06
C THR A 186 -7.08 16.88 -14.97
N LEU A 187 -6.29 16.21 -14.14
CA LEU A 187 -4.83 16.31 -14.20
C LEU A 187 -4.33 15.41 -15.32
N ARG A 188 -3.86 16.02 -16.42
CA ARG A 188 -3.02 15.33 -17.40
C ARG A 188 -1.59 15.31 -16.89
N LEU A 189 -1.22 14.23 -16.19
CA LEU A 189 0.16 13.96 -15.79
C LEU A 189 0.70 12.84 -16.68
N LEU A 190 1.77 13.12 -17.43
CA LEU A 190 2.46 12.15 -18.29
C LEU A 190 1.55 11.40 -19.29
N GLY A 191 0.51 12.08 -19.80
CA GLY A 191 -0.44 11.52 -20.78
C GLY A 191 -1.64 10.76 -20.18
N PHE A 192 -1.73 10.63 -18.86
CA PHE A 192 -2.89 10.03 -18.18
C PHE A 192 -3.83 11.11 -17.63
N GLU A 193 -5.12 10.99 -17.93
CA GLU A 193 -6.17 11.89 -17.39
C GLU A 193 -6.68 11.38 -16.05
N LEU A 194 -6.24 12.04 -14.97
CA LEU A 194 -6.73 11.81 -13.62
C LEU A 194 -7.98 12.66 -13.37
N GLN A 195 -9.17 12.07 -13.37
CA GLN A 195 -10.42 12.76 -13.02
C GLN A 195 -10.57 12.82 -11.50
N PHE A 196 -10.56 14.04 -10.94
CA PHE A 196 -10.90 14.26 -9.53
C PHE A 196 -12.42 14.18 -9.31
N PRO A 197 -12.84 13.80 -8.10
CA PRO A 197 -14.25 13.73 -7.74
C PRO A 197 -14.99 15.07 -7.98
N PRO A 198 -16.11 15.13 -8.75
CA PRO A 198 -17.00 16.29 -8.75
C PRO A 198 -17.57 16.63 -7.37
N ASP A 199 -17.78 17.93 -7.12
CA ASP A 199 -18.59 18.42 -6.01
C ASP A 199 -20.04 17.92 -6.15
N GLY A 200 -20.60 17.35 -5.10
CA GLY A 200 -22.04 17.10 -5.02
C GLY A 200 -22.42 15.98 -4.07
N ILE A 201 -22.75 16.38 -2.83
CA ILE A 201 -23.64 15.64 -1.92
C ILE A 201 -25.00 15.45 -2.60
#